data_AF-A0A7R9MMH0-F1
#
_entry.id   AF-A0A7R9MMH0-F1
#
_cell.length_a   1.000
_cell.length_b   1.000
_cell.length_c   1.000
_cell.angle_alpha   90.00
_cell.angle_beta   90.00
_cell.angle_gamma   90.00
#
_symmetry.space_group_name_H-M   'P 1'
#
loop_
_entity.id
_entity.type
_entity.pdbx_description
1 polymer ?
#
loop_
_entity_poly.entity_id
_entity_poly.type
_entity_poly.pdbx_seq_one_letter_code
_entity_poly.pdbx_strand_id
1 'polypeptide(L)'
;LLQKLDTFWNQVQGQRKDPEMPNVKDIMLSHPMKPGLKSEVTVFELLQKLVRLPNLLSEGSAVDLAINKEGQLASKWRLNFPTGQSIGRLERADSTGPIDNVLTVDDNDFVRLTYNTLKLEDAIASGRVTYRGDQSTVPKLSKMFATSRILAKL
;
A
#
# COMPACT_ATOMS: atom_id res chain seq x y z
N LEU A 1 11.53 15.64 5.18
CA LEU A 1 11.11 14.22 5.03
C LEU A 1 11.63 13.35 6.16
N LEU A 2 12.95 13.37 6.44
CA LEU A 2 13.57 12.59 7.52
C LEU A 2 12.91 12.78 8.90
N GLN A 3 12.57 14.00 9.30
CA GLN A 3 11.88 14.26 10.58
C GLN A 3 10.54 13.54 10.74
N LYS A 4 9.75 13.38 9.67
CA LYS A 4 8.46 12.67 9.74
C LYS A 4 8.66 11.16 9.89
N LEU A 5 9.67 10.60 9.22
CA LEU A 5 10.06 9.20 9.35
C LEU A 5 10.65 8.90 10.73
N ASP A 6 11.42 9.83 11.27
CA ASP A 6 12.01 9.69 12.61
C ASP A 6 10.95 9.81 13.72
N THR A 7 9.99 10.73 13.55
CA THR A 7 8.80 10.80 14.42
C THR A 7 7.97 9.52 14.35
N PHE A 8 7.75 9.01 13.14
CA PHE A 8 7.06 7.76 12.90
C PHE A 8 7.76 6.58 13.58
N TRP A 9 9.08 6.47 13.42
CA TRP A 9 9.88 5.40 14.01
C TRP A 9 9.82 5.42 15.55
N ASN A 10 9.95 6.59 16.16
CA ASN A 10 9.88 6.75 17.61
C ASN A 10 8.47 6.47 18.15
N GLN A 11 7.42 6.81 17.40
CA GLN A 11 6.04 6.47 17.76
C GLN A 11 5.79 4.96 17.75
N VAL A 12 6.34 4.25 16.75
CA VAL A 12 6.26 2.78 16.64
C VAL A 12 7.01 2.10 17.78
N GLN A 13 8.17 2.63 18.21
CA GLN A 13 8.92 2.06 19.34
C GLN A 13 8.28 2.34 20.71
N GLY A 14 7.56 3.46 20.85
CA GLY A 14 6.88 3.83 22.11
C GLY A 14 5.66 2.96 22.43
N GLN A 15 4.99 2.41 21.42
CA GLN A 15 3.82 1.54 21.58
C GLN A 15 4.24 0.07 21.65
N ARG A 16 4.74 -0.37 22.81
CA ARG A 16 5.21 -1.75 23.12
C ARG A 16 4.12 -2.85 23.07
N LYS A 17 3.21 -2.82 22.09
CA LYS A 17 2.24 -3.88 21.77
C LYS A 17 1.85 -3.97 20.29
N ASP A 18 2.57 -3.33 19.37
CA ASP A 18 2.24 -3.48 17.95
C ASP A 18 2.89 -4.72 17.32
N PRO A 19 2.17 -5.44 16.45
CA PRO A 19 2.74 -6.52 15.65
C PRO A 19 3.90 -5.95 14.84
N GLU A 20 5.02 -6.68 14.76
CA GLU A 20 6.16 -6.28 13.96
C GLU A 20 5.66 -5.85 12.57
N MET A 21 5.78 -4.57 12.24
CA MET A 21 5.42 -4.10 10.90
C MET A 21 6.34 -4.83 9.93
N PRO A 22 5.81 -5.71 9.07
CA PRO A 22 6.65 -6.49 8.19
C PRO A 22 7.49 -5.52 7.36
N ASN A 23 8.79 -5.81 7.28
CA ASN A 23 9.73 -5.28 6.31
C ASN A 23 9.83 -3.75 6.14
N VAL A 24 9.30 -2.92 7.06
CA VAL A 24 9.44 -1.44 6.99
C VAL A 24 10.90 -1.01 6.96
N LYS A 25 11.74 -1.61 7.82
CA LYS A 25 13.18 -1.37 7.82
C LYS A 25 13.79 -1.70 6.47
N ASP A 26 13.42 -2.85 5.91
CA ASP A 26 13.96 -3.32 4.64
C ASP A 26 13.57 -2.36 3.51
N ILE A 27 12.31 -1.90 3.46
CA ILE A 27 11.85 -0.90 2.48
C ILE A 27 12.64 0.40 2.61
N MET A 28 12.81 0.90 3.84
CA MET A 28 13.50 2.17 4.10
C MET A 28 14.99 2.12 3.79
N LEU A 29 15.64 0.96 3.95
CA LEU A 29 17.07 0.78 3.75
C LEU A 29 17.42 0.37 2.31
N SER A 30 16.51 -0.32 1.61
CA SER A 30 16.80 -0.90 0.29
C SER A 30 16.54 0.04 -0.88
N HIS A 31 15.58 0.97 -0.77
CA HIS A 31 15.21 1.83 -1.89
C HIS A 31 14.98 3.28 -1.43
N PRO A 32 15.66 4.29 -2.03
CA PRO A 32 15.39 5.67 -1.70
C PRO A 32 13.97 6.06 -2.12
N MET A 33 13.32 6.87 -1.28
CA MET A 33 12.01 7.44 -1.57
C MET A 33 12.09 8.32 -2.81
N LYS A 34 11.14 8.17 -3.73
CA LYS A 34 11.10 9.00 -4.94
C LYS A 34 10.55 10.40 -4.59
N PRO A 35 11.32 11.48 -4.81
CA PRO A 35 10.87 12.82 -4.47
C PRO A 35 9.67 13.25 -5.31
N GLY A 36 8.77 14.05 -4.72
CA GLY A 36 7.63 14.62 -5.43
C GLY A 36 6.43 13.69 -5.64
N LEU A 37 6.44 12.49 -5.04
CA LEU A 37 5.30 11.58 -4.99
C LEU A 37 4.72 11.51 -3.57
N LYS A 38 3.42 11.78 -3.43
CA LYS A 38 2.73 11.70 -2.14
C LYS A 38 2.47 10.24 -1.74
N SER A 39 2.31 9.37 -2.73
CA SER A 39 2.16 7.92 -2.57
C SER A 39 3.33 7.27 -1.83
N GLU A 40 4.56 7.77 -2.01
CA GLU A 40 5.75 7.21 -1.34
C GLU A 40 5.64 7.27 0.18
N VAL A 41 5.07 8.34 0.74
CA VAL A 41 4.80 8.42 2.18
C VAL A 41 3.54 7.65 2.55
N THR A 42 2.53 7.69 1.67
CA THR A 42 1.20 7.16 1.96
C THR A 42 1.16 5.62 1.93
N VAL A 43 2.09 4.97 1.24
CA VAL A 43 2.22 3.50 1.27
C VAL A 43 2.53 2.95 2.67
N PHE A 44 3.21 3.72 3.52
CA PHE A 44 3.47 3.32 4.91
C PHE A 44 2.22 3.32 5.77
N GLU A 45 1.20 4.11 5.42
CA GLU A 45 -0.12 4.03 6.05
C GLU A 45 -0.82 2.72 5.65
N LEU A 46 -0.69 2.27 4.39
CA LEU A 46 -1.24 0.98 3.96
C LEU A 46 -0.54 -0.19 4.67
N LEU A 47 0.79 -0.14 4.84
CA LEU A 47 1.53 -1.14 5.61
C LEU A 47 0.97 -1.35 7.01
N GLN A 48 0.69 -0.26 7.73
CA GLN A 48 0.11 -0.37 9.07
C GLN A 48 -1.32 -0.94 9.05
N LYS A 49 -2.11 -0.64 8.00
CA LYS A 49 -3.46 -1.21 7.85
C LYS A 49 -3.41 -2.71 7.56
N LEU A 50 -2.43 -3.18 6.78
CA LEU A 50 -2.27 -4.60 6.46
C LEU A 50 -2.10 -5.48 7.69
N VAL A 51 -1.41 -4.98 8.71
CA VAL A 51 -1.23 -5.67 10.00
C VAL A 51 -2.58 -6.02 10.66
N ARG A 52 -3.63 -5.22 10.40
CA ARG A 52 -5.00 -5.43 10.92
C ARG A 52 -5.88 -6.26 10.00
N LEU A 53 -5.37 -6.67 8.85
CA LEU A 53 -6.10 -7.39 7.82
C LEU A 53 -5.35 -8.69 7.47
N PRO A 54 -5.19 -9.61 8.45
CA PRO A 54 -4.61 -10.91 8.15
C PRO A 54 -5.49 -11.64 7.13
N ASN A 55 -4.84 -12.35 6.20
CA ASN A 55 -5.47 -13.10 5.12
C ASN A 55 -6.38 -12.23 4.23
N LEU A 56 -6.04 -10.94 4.08
CA LEU A 56 -6.75 -10.04 3.17
C LEU A 56 -6.84 -10.65 1.78
N LEU A 57 -5.73 -11.20 1.30
CA LEU A 57 -5.64 -11.99 0.07
C LEU A 57 -5.17 -13.41 0.39
N SER A 58 -5.34 -14.31 -0.57
CA SER A 58 -4.89 -15.69 -0.44
C SER A 58 -3.36 -15.77 -0.38
N GLU A 59 -2.83 -16.75 0.33
CA GLU A 59 -1.40 -17.05 0.28
C GLU A 59 -0.93 -17.34 -1.17
N GLY A 60 0.31 -16.97 -1.47
CA GLY A 60 0.90 -17.02 -2.81
C GLY A 60 0.41 -15.91 -3.75
N SER A 61 -0.58 -15.10 -3.36
CA SER A 61 -1.07 -14.01 -4.21
C SER A 61 -0.22 -12.76 -4.12
N ALA A 62 -0.27 -11.96 -5.18
CA ALA A 62 0.34 -10.65 -5.21
C ALA A 62 -0.46 -9.69 -6.11
N VAL A 63 -0.36 -8.40 -5.80
CA VAL A 63 -0.96 -7.29 -6.54
C VAL A 63 0.09 -6.19 -6.71
N ASP A 64 0.33 -5.78 -7.96
CA ASP A 64 1.12 -4.58 -8.25
C ASP A 64 0.24 -3.33 -8.10
N LEU A 65 0.69 -2.36 -7.32
CA LEU A 65 0.16 -1.01 -7.19
C LEU A 65 1.00 -0.09 -8.08
N ALA A 66 0.54 0.13 -9.31
CA ALA A 66 1.18 0.99 -10.30
C ALA A 66 0.71 2.44 -10.11
N ILE A 67 1.61 3.30 -9.66
CA ILE A 67 1.31 4.70 -9.36
C ILE A 67 1.80 5.58 -10.51
N ASN A 68 0.86 6.26 -11.14
CA ASN A 68 1.13 7.23 -12.19
C ASN A 68 1.27 8.64 -11.61
N LYS A 69 2.05 9.47 -12.29
CA LYS A 69 2.05 10.92 -12.11
C LYS A 69 2.07 11.55 -13.49
N GLU A 70 1.16 12.48 -13.74
CA GLU A 70 1.05 13.15 -15.04
C GLU A 70 0.90 12.16 -16.22
N GLY A 71 0.16 11.08 -15.97
CA GLY A 71 -0.12 10.04 -16.98
C GLY A 71 1.00 9.03 -17.20
N GLN A 72 2.15 9.15 -16.53
CA GLN A 72 3.29 8.23 -16.67
C GLN A 72 3.51 7.42 -15.39
N LEU A 73 3.95 6.16 -15.53
CA LEU A 73 4.30 5.32 -14.39
C LEU A 73 5.48 5.94 -13.63
N ALA A 74 5.23 6.35 -12.38
CA ALA A 74 6.21 7.04 -11.55
C ALA A 74 6.75 6.14 -10.43
N SER A 75 5.90 5.26 -9.87
CA SER A 75 6.28 4.31 -8.85
C SER A 75 5.49 3.02 -8.96
N LYS A 76 6.05 1.92 -8.48
CA LYS A 76 5.36 0.63 -8.44
C LYS A 76 5.69 -0.07 -7.13
N TRP A 77 4.65 -0.45 -6.41
CA TRP A 77 4.73 -1.22 -5.18
C TRP A 77 4.08 -2.58 -5.41
N ARG A 78 4.54 -3.59 -4.70
CA ARG A 78 3.96 -4.93 -4.75
C ARG A 78 3.47 -5.32 -3.38
N LEU A 79 2.17 -5.59 -3.28
CA LEU A 79 1.56 -6.22 -2.14
C LEU A 79 1.59 -7.73 -2.38
N ASN A 80 2.38 -8.48 -1.61
CA ASN A 80 2.45 -9.94 -1.71
C ASN A 80 1.99 -10.59 -0.39
N PHE A 81 1.43 -11.80 -0.52
CA PHE A 81 1.05 -12.65 0.61
C PHE A 81 1.87 -13.94 0.51
N PRO A 82 3.09 -13.99 1.05
CA PRO A 82 3.94 -15.19 0.95
C PRO A 82 3.27 -16.41 1.57
N THR A 83 3.53 -17.59 1.00
CA THR A 83 3.05 -18.87 1.56
C THR A 83 3.50 -19.03 3.01
N GLY A 84 2.58 -19.45 3.88
CA GLY A 84 2.80 -19.59 5.32
C GLY A 84 2.79 -18.27 6.10
N GLN A 85 2.43 -17.13 5.48
CA GLN A 85 2.29 -15.84 6.14
C GLN A 85 0.86 -15.30 6.02
N SER A 86 0.27 -14.96 7.16
CA SER A 86 -1.07 -14.37 7.21
C SER A 86 -1.08 -12.86 6.97
N ILE A 87 0.04 -12.17 7.17
CA ILE A 87 0.16 -10.72 6.96
C ILE A 87 0.87 -10.48 5.63
N GLY A 88 0.27 -9.67 4.76
CA GLY A 88 0.88 -9.27 3.50
C GLY A 88 2.07 -8.33 3.71
N ARG A 89 3.03 -8.36 2.77
CA ARG A 89 4.17 -7.44 2.75
C ARG A 89 4.04 -6.48 1.57
N LEU A 90 4.56 -5.27 1.72
CA LEU A 90 4.72 -4.33 0.62
C LEU A 90 6.19 -4.20 0.26
N GLU A 91 6.53 -4.31 -1.02
CA GLU A 91 7.89 -4.18 -1.50
C GLU A 91 7.97 -3.28 -2.72
N ARG A 92 9.14 -2.71 -2.98
CA ARG A 92 9.40 -1.95 -4.21
C ARG A 92 9.41 -2.93 -5.39
N ALA A 93 8.63 -2.64 -6.43
CA ALA A 93 8.53 -3.50 -7.60
C ALA A 93 9.23 -2.84 -8.79
N ASP A 94 10.56 -2.78 -8.77
CA ASP A 94 11.32 -2.06 -9.81
C ASP A 94 11.48 -2.85 -11.12
N SER A 95 11.34 -4.18 -11.12
CA SER A 95 11.52 -4.98 -12.35
C SER A 95 10.98 -6.41 -12.30
N THR A 96 10.37 -6.84 -11.20
CA THR A 96 9.82 -8.19 -11.08
C THR A 96 8.72 -8.41 -12.11
N GLY A 97 8.83 -9.52 -12.84
CA GLY A 97 8.06 -9.88 -14.04
C GLY A 97 6.54 -9.75 -13.93
N PRO A 98 5.82 -9.96 -15.05
CA PRO A 98 4.40 -9.67 -15.14
C PRO A 98 3.63 -10.39 -14.03
N ILE A 99 2.85 -9.61 -13.28
CA ILE A 99 1.83 -10.13 -12.37
C ILE A 99 0.46 -9.85 -13.00
N ASP A 100 -0.44 -10.81 -12.84
CA ASP A 100 -1.78 -10.77 -13.41
C ASP A 100 -2.64 -9.67 -12.80
N ASN A 101 -2.50 -9.45 -11.49
CA ASN A 101 -3.22 -8.46 -10.71
C ASN A 101 -2.46 -7.12 -10.62
N VAL A 102 -2.99 -6.09 -11.27
CA VAL A 102 -2.40 -4.75 -11.29
C VAL A 102 -3.49 -3.71 -11.06
N LEU A 103 -3.31 -2.90 -10.02
CA LEU A 103 -4.10 -1.70 -9.75
C LEU A 103 -3.30 -0.48 -10.20
N THR A 104 -3.79 0.24 -11.20
CA THR A 104 -3.15 1.47 -11.71
C THR A 104 -3.94 2.69 -11.30
N VAL A 105 -3.25 3.70 -10.78
CA VAL A 105 -3.88 4.88 -10.16
C VAL A 105 -2.94 6.09 -10.17
N ASP A 106 -3.49 7.31 -10.26
CA ASP A 106 -2.70 8.55 -10.09
C ASP A 106 -2.23 8.73 -8.64
N ASP A 107 -1.07 9.37 -8.45
CA ASP A 107 -0.46 9.68 -7.15
C ASP A 107 -1.45 10.33 -6.17
N ASN A 108 -2.25 11.30 -6.62
CA ASN A 108 -3.23 11.96 -5.75
C ASN A 108 -4.44 11.06 -5.43
N ASP A 109 -4.85 10.23 -6.38
CA ASP A 109 -5.99 9.34 -6.19
C ASP A 109 -5.63 8.17 -5.29
N PHE A 110 -4.38 7.68 -5.36
CA PHE A 110 -3.86 6.72 -4.40
C PHE A 110 -3.89 7.24 -2.96
N VAL A 111 -3.56 8.52 -2.78
CA VAL A 111 -3.68 9.20 -1.48
C VAL A 111 -5.15 9.24 -1.04
N ARG A 112 -6.06 9.61 -1.94
CA ARG A 112 -7.50 9.68 -1.64
C ARG A 112 -8.09 8.31 -1.28
N LEU A 113 -7.69 7.25 -1.98
CA LEU A 113 -8.01 5.85 -1.66
C LEU A 113 -7.49 5.47 -0.28
N THR A 114 -6.21 5.75 -0.01
CA THR A 114 -5.58 5.39 1.27
C THR A 114 -6.24 6.08 2.45
N TYR A 115 -6.73 7.31 2.28
CA TYR A 115 -7.50 8.00 3.32
C TYR A 115 -9.01 7.75 3.28
N ASN A 116 -9.48 6.83 2.43
CA ASN A 116 -10.89 6.49 2.23
C ASN A 116 -11.78 7.71 1.90
N THR A 117 -11.19 8.75 1.29
CA THR A 117 -11.90 9.92 0.75
C THR A 117 -12.35 9.70 -0.70
N LEU A 118 -11.90 8.61 -1.30
CA LEU A 118 -12.33 8.03 -2.56
C LEU A 118 -12.45 6.52 -2.32
N LYS A 119 -13.59 5.91 -2.65
CA LYS A 119 -13.76 4.45 -2.55
C LYS A 119 -13.18 3.79 -3.80
N LEU A 120 -12.64 2.57 -3.65
CA LEU A 120 -11.99 1.88 -4.76
C LEU A 120 -12.98 1.55 -5.89
N GLU A 121 -14.15 1.06 -5.54
CA GLU A 121 -15.20 0.69 -6.50
C GLU A 121 -15.68 1.92 -7.29
N ASP A 122 -15.91 3.05 -6.62
CA ASP A 122 -16.30 4.31 -7.25
C ASP A 122 -15.19 4.84 -8.17
N ALA A 123 -13.93 4.70 -7.76
CA ALA A 123 -12.78 5.12 -8.56
C ALA A 123 -12.60 4.26 -9.83
N ILE A 124 -12.88 2.95 -9.73
CA ILE A 124 -12.88 2.04 -10.88
C ILE A 124 -14.05 2.38 -11.81
N ALA A 125 -15.26 2.53 -11.27
CA ALA A 125 -16.46 2.85 -12.05
C ALA A 125 -16.34 4.18 -12.82
N SER A 126 -15.65 5.16 -12.23
CA SER A 126 -15.38 6.47 -12.86
C SER A 126 -14.16 6.49 -13.80
N GLY A 127 -13.43 5.39 -13.93
CA GLY A 127 -12.24 5.29 -14.78
C GLY A 127 -10.97 5.96 -14.22
N ARG A 128 -10.99 6.42 -12.97
CA ARG A 128 -9.84 7.06 -12.30
C ARG A 128 -8.80 6.05 -11.82
N VAL A 129 -9.25 4.82 -11.56
CA VAL A 129 -8.43 3.66 -11.22
C VAL A 129 -8.74 2.58 -12.24
N THR A 130 -7.71 1.88 -12.70
CA THR A 130 -7.90 0.67 -13.50
C THR A 130 -7.40 -0.53 -12.72
N TYR A 131 -8.13 -1.64 -12.82
CA TYR A 131 -7.72 -2.91 -12.25
C TYR A 131 -7.71 -3.99 -13.33
N ARG A 132 -6.55 -4.61 -13.53
CA ARG A 132 -6.36 -5.77 -14.42
C ARG A 132 -6.08 -6.99 -13.56
N GLY A 133 -6.66 -8.15 -13.90
CA GLY A 133 -6.47 -9.41 -13.18
C GLY A 133 -7.78 -9.99 -12.68
N ASP A 134 -7.69 -10.82 -11.63
CA ASP A 134 -8.85 -11.45 -11.00
C ASP A 134 -9.71 -10.42 -10.27
N GLN A 135 -10.89 -10.15 -10.81
CA GLN A 135 -11.84 -9.17 -10.27
C GLN A 135 -12.34 -9.54 -8.86
N SER A 136 -12.21 -10.81 -8.43
CA SER A 136 -12.52 -11.23 -7.06
C SER A 136 -11.61 -10.57 -6.01
N THR A 137 -10.47 -10.03 -6.43
CA THR A 137 -9.47 -9.35 -5.60
C THR A 137 -9.88 -7.93 -5.25
N VAL A 138 -10.64 -7.24 -6.12
CA VAL A 138 -11.07 -5.85 -5.92
C VAL A 138 -11.79 -5.65 -4.57
N PRO A 139 -12.86 -6.39 -4.23
CA PRO A 139 -13.55 -6.18 -2.94
C PRO A 139 -12.67 -6.51 -1.73
N LYS A 140 -11.64 -7.35 -1.88
CA LYS A 140 -10.65 -7.60 -0.83
C LYS A 140 -9.74 -6.38 -0.66
N LEU A 141 -9.19 -5.85 -1.75
CA LEU A 141 -8.38 -4.63 -1.73
C LEU A 141 -9.16 -3.42 -1.18
N SER A 142 -10.45 -3.30 -1.48
CA SER A 142 -11.29 -2.23 -0.94
C SER A 142 -11.28 -2.20 0.59
N LYS A 143 -11.22 -3.35 1.27
CA LYS A 143 -11.14 -3.42 2.74
C LYS A 143 -9.86 -2.76 3.27
N MET A 144 -8.75 -2.89 2.54
CA MET A 144 -7.48 -2.25 2.88
C MET A 144 -7.61 -0.72 2.87
N PHE A 145 -8.24 -0.18 1.84
CA PHE A 145 -8.45 1.27 1.72
C PHE A 145 -9.48 1.80 2.71
N ALA A 146 -10.56 1.05 2.96
CA ALA A 146 -11.64 1.42 3.87
C ALA A 146 -11.26 1.41 5.36
N THR A 147 -10.19 0.70 5.74
CA THR A 147 -9.75 0.61 7.14
C THR A 147 -9.35 1.99 7.66
N SER A 148 -9.94 2.41 8.77
CA SER A 148 -9.79 3.76 9.34
C SER A 148 -8.36 4.04 9.82
N ARG A 149 -8.03 5.34 9.86
CA ARG A 149 -6.71 5.88 10.24
C ARG A 149 -6.27 5.38 11.63
N ILE A 150 -4.99 5.08 11.77
CA ILE A 150 -4.38 4.81 13.08
C ILE A 150 -4.22 6.11 13.88
N LEU A 151 -4.06 7.24 13.18
CA LEU A 151 -3.80 8.57 13.77
C LEU A 151 -5.05 9.32 14.30
N ALA A 152 -6.22 8.69 14.38
CA ALA A 152 -7.42 9.36 14.94
C ALA A 152 -7.54 9.24 16.48
N LYS A 153 -6.58 8.56 17.14
CA LYS A 153 -6.52 8.41 18.61
C LYS A 153 -5.17 8.85 19.19
N LEU A 154 -4.60 9.93 18.65
CA LEU A 154 -3.51 10.68 19.27
C LEU A 154 -4.06 12.01 19.78
#